data_AF-A0A7X8ICN1-F1
#
_entry.id   AF-A0A7X8ICN1-F1
#
_cell.length_a   1.000
_cell.length_b   1.000
_cell.length_c   1.000
_cell.angle_alpha   90.00
_cell.angle_beta   90.00
_cell.angle_gamma   90.00
#
_symmetry.space_group_name_H-M   'P 1'
#
loop_
_entity.id
_entity.type
_entity.pdbx_description
1 polymer ?
#
loop_
_entity_poly.entity_id
_entity_poly.type
_entity_poly.pdbx_seq_one_letter_code
_entity_poly.pdbx_strand_id
1 'polypeptide(L)' 'IVGVMLESFINEGKQSIGAAGVLKYGTSLTDACIDWNETEELFIYLDEAVADTAAD' A
#
# COMPACT_ATOMS: atom_id res chain seq x y z
N ILE A 1 -0.66 0.66 -20.36
CA ILE A 1 -0.97 1.43 -19.12
C ILE A 1 0.32 2.11 -18.71
N VAL A 2 0.32 3.40 -18.37
CA VAL A 2 1.56 4.15 -18.11
C VAL A 2 1.95 4.22 -16.62
N GLY A 3 1.05 3.84 -15.72
CA GLY A 3 1.31 3.81 -14.28
C GLY A 3 0.06 3.50 -13.47
N VAL A 4 0.26 3.22 -12.18
CA VAL A 4 -0.77 3.00 -11.17
C VAL A 4 -0.43 3.77 -9.89
N MET A 5 -1.41 3.98 -9.03
CA MET A 5 -1.24 4.57 -7.69
C MET A 5 -1.80 3.58 -6.67
N LEU A 6 -1.04 3.35 -5.60
CA LEU A 6 -1.42 2.48 -4.48
C LEU A 6 -1.40 3.29 -3.19
N GLU A 7 -2.43 3.15 -2.36
CA GLU A 7 -2.44 3.67 -1.00
C GLU A 7 -1.97 2.57 -0.04
N SER A 8 -0.73 2.68 0.44
CA SER A 8 -0.14 1.75 1.38
C SER A 8 0.33 2.43 2.66
N PHE A 9 0.40 1.64 3.73
CA PHE A 9 0.98 2.06 4.98
C PHE A 9 1.61 0.86 5.69
N ILE A 10 2.15 1.04 6.90
CA ILE A 10 2.85 -0.06 7.60
C ILE A 10 1.88 -1.19 7.92
N ASN A 11 0.72 -0.85 8.48
CA ASN A 11 -0.38 -1.76 8.77
C ASN A 11 -1.57 -1.44 7.86
N GLU A 12 -2.36 -2.47 7.58
CA GLU A 12 -3.57 -2.36 6.77
C GLU A 12 -4.67 -1.50 7.42
N GLY A 13 -5.64 -1.14 6.59
CA GLY A 13 -6.88 -0.50 6.98
C GLY A 13 -6.70 0.96 7.38
N LYS A 14 -7.60 1.40 8.26
CA LYS A 14 -7.59 2.75 8.81
C LYS A 14 -8.04 2.77 10.26
N GLN A 15 -7.73 3.86 10.95
CA GLN A 15 -8.21 4.16 12.29
C GLN A 15 -8.83 5.56 12.31
N SER A 16 -9.72 5.81 13.27
CA SER A 16 -10.27 7.14 13.49
C SER A 16 -9.28 8.04 14.22
N ILE A 17 -9.34 9.35 13.97
CA ILE A 17 -8.59 10.34 14.74
C ILE A 17 -8.99 10.24 16.21
N GLY A 18 -7.99 10.17 17.08
CA GLY A 18 -8.12 10.04 18.53
C GLY A 18 -7.08 10.89 19.26
N ALA A 19 -7.09 10.80 20.59
CA ALA A 19 -6.11 11.52 21.42
C ALA A 19 -4.67 11.07 21.13
N ALA A 20 -3.70 11.95 21.39
CA ALA A 20 -2.29 11.58 21.34
C ALA A 20 -2.02 10.42 22.31
N GLY A 21 -1.31 9.39 21.84
CA GLY A 21 -0.94 8.21 22.65
C GLY A 21 -1.88 7.01 22.55
N VAL A 22 -3.06 7.13 21.93
CA VAL A 22 -3.95 5.97 21.65
C VAL A 22 -3.96 5.55 20.19
N LEU A 23 -3.34 6.34 19.30
CA LEU A 23 -3.23 6.02 17.88
C LEU A 23 -2.27 4.85 17.68
N LYS A 24 -2.69 3.89 16.87
CA LYS A 24 -1.82 2.81 16.40
C LYS A 24 -0.81 3.39 15.44
N TYR A 25 0.47 3.32 15.80
CA TYR A 25 1.52 3.74 14.89
C TYR A 25 1.46 2.92 13.60
N GLY A 26 1.62 3.58 12.45
CA GLY A 26 1.63 2.88 11.18
C GLY A 26 0.25 2.43 10.67
N THR A 27 -0.86 3.01 11.15
CA THR A 27 -2.21 2.83 10.55
C THR A 27 -2.79 4.16 10.06
N SER A 28 -3.33 4.19 8.83
CA SER A 28 -3.86 5.41 8.20
C SER A 28 -4.99 6.05 9.03
N LEU A 29 -5.07 7.39 9.02
CA LEU A 29 -6.16 8.16 9.65
C LEU A 29 -7.28 8.55 8.67
N THR A 30 -7.05 8.36 7.37
CA THR A 30 -7.92 8.84 6.30
C THR A 30 -8.56 7.65 5.60
N ASP A 31 -7.99 7.25 4.47
CA ASP A 31 -8.44 6.13 3.66
C ASP A 31 -7.72 4.86 4.08
N ALA A 32 -8.36 3.72 3.83
CA ALA A 32 -7.81 2.43 4.22
C ALA A 32 -6.68 2.05 3.27
N CYS A 33 -5.53 1.73 3.83
CA CYS A 33 -4.36 1.32 3.06
C CYS A 33 -4.18 -0.20 3.10
N ILE A 34 -3.46 -0.75 2.12
CA ILE A 34 -2.85 -2.07 2.24
C ILE A 34 -1.64 -1.99 3.20
N ASP A 35 -1.23 -3.14 3.74
CA ASP A 35 -0.06 -3.22 4.62
C ASP A 35 1.27 -3.31 3.85
N TRP A 36 2.37 -3.34 4.61
CA TRP A 36 3.71 -3.38 4.02
C TRP A 36 3.99 -4.67 3.25
N ASN A 37 3.53 -5.82 3.74
CA ASN A 37 3.79 -7.09 3.08
C ASN A 37 3.08 -7.16 1.73
N GLU A 38 1.81 -6.75 1.68
CA GLU A 38 1.05 -6.67 0.43
C GLU A 38 1.67 -5.64 -0.54
N THR A 39 2.23 -4.54 -0.03
CA THR A 39 2.96 -3.57 -0.86
C THR A 39 4.17 -4.18 -1.55
N GLU A 40 4.99 -4.95 -0.83
CA GLU A 40 6.17 -5.62 -1.39
C GLU A 40 5.77 -6.65 -2.44
N GLU A 41 4.74 -7.45 -2.16
CA GLU A 41 4.19 -8.44 -3.10
C GLU A 41 3.70 -7.77 -4.39
N LEU A 42 2.99 -6.65 -4.30
CA LEU A 42 2.49 -5.92 -5.46
C LEU A 42 3.61 -5.27 -6.28
N PHE A 43 4.70 -4.83 -5.68
CA PHE A 43 5.84 -4.32 -6.44
C PHE A 43 6.53 -5.41 -7.26
N ILE A 44 6.70 -6.61 -6.70
CA ILE A 44 7.26 -7.75 -7.43
C ILE A 44 6.31 -8.12 -8.58
N TYR A 45 5.01 -8.22 -8.31
CA TYR A 45 4.00 -8.50 -9.33
C TYR A 45 4.00 -7.47 -10.47
N LEU A 46 4.09 -6.17 -10.15
CA LEU A 46 4.12 -5.11 -11.16
C LEU A 46 5.42 -5.13 -11.98
N ASP A 47 6.56 -5.45 -11.37
CA ASP A 47 7.83 -5.63 -12.07
C ASP A 47 7.75 -6.76 -13.10
N GLU A 48 7.24 -7.92 -12.69
CA GLU A 48 7.01 -9.08 -13.57
C GLU A 48 6.07 -8.72 -14.72
N ALA A 49 4.93 -8.09 -14.43
CA ALA A 49 3.95 -7.70 -15.45
C ALA A 49 4.51 -6.70 -16.47
N VAL A 50 5.34 -5.76 -16.02
CA VAL A 50 6.01 -4.78 -16.90
C VAL A 50 7.06 -5.47 -17.77
N ALA A 51 7.85 -6.38 -17.20
CA ALA A 51 8.85 -7.15 -17.94
C ALA A 51 8.21 -8.02 -19.04
N ASP A 52 7.12 -8.72 -18.72
CA ASP A 52 6.36 -9.53 -19.68
C ASP A 52 5.78 -8.67 -20.81
N THR A 53 5.16 -7.54 -20.47
CA THR A 53 4.58 -6.62 -21.48
C THR A 53 5.63 -6.02 -22.41
N ALA A 54 6.86 -5.81 -21.92
CA ALA A 54 7.94 -5.24 -22.74
C ALA A 54 8.59 -6.26 -23.68
N ALA A 55 8.35 -7.56 -23.46
CA ALA A 55 8.87 -8.64 -24.31
C ALA A 55 7.97 -8.94 -25.53
N ASP A 56 6.73 -8.44 -25.53
CA ASP A 56 5.75 -8.51 -26.63
C ASP A 56 5.88 -7.33 -27.63
#